data_AF-A0A9N9CYT5-F1
#
_entry.id   AF-A0A9N9CYT5-F1
#
_cell.length_a   1.000
_cell.length_b   1.000
_cell.length_c   1.000
_cell.angle_alpha   90.00
_cell.angle_beta   90.00
_cell.angle_gamma   90.00
#
_symmetry.space_group_name_H-M   'P 1'
#
loop_
_entity.id
_entity.type
_entity.pdbx_description
1 polymer ?
#
loop_
_entity_poly.entity_id
_entity_poly.type
_entity_poly.pdbx_seq_one_letter_code
_entity_poly.pdbx_strand_id
1 'polypeptide(L)'
;MQLQRKQSYNGLQIWQDNVDLQGLIFLYIDILNLPLGKRMRALTHLEREVSRLSMIESSEARNKAVLKREELRKSSLVNRNQESEESIRREIAKIWAEVDNMSLGMEHFFRELGRIYSIFSVHYQWHDIVVKVPKLYAELLISGHTIELLDGDAGEISEAWFSAICNCICKKIPKLRIFVISILGLQSSGKSTLLNALFACRFAVSVGRCTRGLFMRLLFLEKNLSDQLGVDAFVLIDTE
;
A
#
# COMPACT_ATOMS: atom_id res chain seq x y z
N MET A 1 7.36 24.74 10.27
CA MET A 1 7.07 25.51 9.04
C MET A 1 8.28 25.70 8.12
N GLN A 2 9.44 26.22 8.56
CA GLN A 2 10.58 26.44 7.63
C GLN A 2 11.24 25.14 7.10
N LEU A 3 11.34 24.09 7.93
CA LEU A 3 11.85 22.77 7.52
C LEU A 3 10.93 22.07 6.49
N GLN A 4 9.62 22.07 6.74
CA GLN A 4 8.62 21.56 5.78
C GLN A 4 8.63 22.34 4.46
N ARG A 5 8.83 23.67 4.50
CA ARG A 5 8.97 24.47 3.27
C ARG A 5 10.24 24.09 2.49
N LYS A 6 11.40 23.94 3.14
CA LYS A 6 12.65 23.51 2.47
C LYS A 6 12.54 22.12 1.84
N GLN A 7 11.94 21.15 2.55
CA GLN A 7 11.67 19.81 2.00
C GLN A 7 10.68 19.85 0.83
N SER A 8 9.65 20.71 0.91
CA SER A 8 8.69 20.93 -0.17
C SER A 8 9.33 21.55 -1.43
N TYR A 9 10.27 22.49 -1.28
CA TYR A 9 11.01 23.07 -2.41
C TYR A 9 11.92 22.04 -3.10
N ASN A 10 12.62 21.21 -2.34
CA ASN A 10 13.44 20.13 -2.91
C ASN A 10 12.58 19.08 -3.63
N GLY A 11 11.45 18.69 -3.02
CA GLY A 11 10.50 17.76 -3.63
C GLY A 11 9.88 18.28 -4.92
N LEU A 12 9.56 19.58 -5.01
CA LEU A 12 9.03 20.18 -6.24
C LEU A 12 10.05 20.14 -7.38
N GLN A 13 11.32 20.40 -7.08
CA GLN A 13 12.38 20.31 -8.08
C GLN A 13 12.59 18.87 -8.56
N ILE A 14 12.66 17.91 -7.64
CA ILE A 14 12.75 16.47 -7.97
C ILE A 14 11.60 16.04 -8.87
N TRP A 15 10.37 16.48 -8.57
CA TRP A 15 9.20 16.22 -9.40
C TRP A 15 9.36 16.85 -10.80
N GLN A 16 9.74 18.13 -10.88
CA GLN A 16 9.87 18.87 -12.14
C GLN A 16 10.96 18.30 -13.06
N ASP A 17 12.06 17.80 -12.47
CA ASP A 17 13.21 17.28 -13.22
C ASP A 17 12.99 15.81 -13.66
N ASN A 18 11.98 15.11 -13.15
CA ASN A 18 11.72 13.70 -13.43
C ASN A 18 10.55 13.50 -14.42
N VAL A 19 10.83 13.61 -15.71
CA VAL A 19 9.83 13.50 -16.79
C VAL A 19 9.17 12.11 -16.82
N ASP A 20 9.93 11.05 -16.55
CA ASP A 20 9.40 9.68 -16.56
C ASP A 20 8.38 9.46 -15.44
N LEU A 21 8.71 9.94 -14.23
CA LEU A 21 7.80 9.90 -13.08
C LEU A 21 6.52 10.70 -13.35
N GLN A 22 6.65 11.90 -13.94
CA GLN A 22 5.50 12.69 -14.35
C GLN A 22 4.61 11.92 -15.33
N GLY A 23 5.19 11.35 -16.38
CA GLY A 23 4.47 10.57 -17.37
C GLY A 23 3.74 9.39 -16.74
N LEU A 24 4.41 8.62 -15.88
CA LEU A 24 3.84 7.48 -15.17
C LEU A 24 2.66 7.90 -14.28
N ILE A 25 2.81 8.98 -13.50
CA ILE A 25 1.78 9.46 -12.60
C ILE A 25 0.58 10.02 -13.38
N PHE A 26 0.79 10.72 -14.50
CA PHE A 26 -0.32 11.19 -15.32
C PHE A 26 -1.10 10.03 -15.96
N LEU A 27 -0.42 8.99 -16.46
CA LEU A 27 -1.09 7.77 -16.93
C LEU A 27 -1.91 7.10 -15.83
N TYR A 28 -1.37 7.06 -14.61
CA TYR A 28 -2.10 6.54 -13.46
C TYR A 28 -3.31 7.40 -13.09
N ILE A 29 -3.18 8.72 -13.12
CA ILE A 29 -4.29 9.67 -12.91
C ILE A 29 -5.37 9.50 -13.98
N ASP A 30 -5.01 9.24 -15.24
CA ASP A 30 -5.99 8.97 -16.31
C ASP A 30 -6.83 7.72 -16.01
N ILE A 31 -6.20 6.66 -15.46
CA ILE A 31 -6.92 5.48 -14.95
C ILE A 31 -7.86 5.89 -13.81
N LEU A 32 -7.40 6.70 -12.86
CA LEU A 32 -8.23 7.20 -11.77
C LEU A 32 -9.39 8.08 -12.27
N ASN A 33 -9.24 8.79 -13.38
CA ASN A 33 -10.32 9.63 -13.92
C ASN A 33 -11.43 8.84 -14.61
N LEU A 34 -11.24 7.53 -14.86
CA LEU A 34 -12.30 6.69 -15.41
C LEU A 34 -13.53 6.64 -14.49
N PRO A 35 -14.75 6.42 -15.03
CA PRO A 35 -15.94 6.13 -14.23
C PRO A 35 -15.70 4.94 -13.30
N LEU A 36 -16.23 4.97 -12.07
CA LEU A 36 -15.88 4.04 -10.99
C LEU A 36 -15.80 2.57 -11.42
N GLY A 37 -16.80 2.05 -12.13
CA GLY A 37 -16.78 0.66 -12.59
C GLY A 37 -15.67 0.34 -13.61
N LYS A 38 -15.33 1.28 -14.50
CA LYS A 38 -14.20 1.15 -15.43
C LYS A 38 -12.87 1.33 -14.70
N ARG A 39 -12.79 2.29 -13.77
CA ARG A 39 -11.63 2.55 -12.91
C ARG A 39 -11.24 1.31 -12.11
N MET A 40 -12.19 0.68 -11.42
CA MET A 40 -11.93 -0.53 -10.62
C MET A 40 -11.37 -1.67 -11.49
N ARG A 41 -11.96 -1.91 -12.67
CA ARG A 41 -11.43 -2.92 -13.60
C ARG A 41 -10.03 -2.58 -14.09
N ALA A 42 -9.79 -1.34 -14.50
CA ALA A 42 -8.50 -0.88 -14.95
C ALA A 42 -7.43 -1.00 -13.86
N LEU A 43 -7.75 -0.66 -12.61
CA LEU A 43 -6.87 -0.85 -11.45
C LEU A 43 -6.58 -2.34 -11.20
N THR A 44 -7.56 -3.23 -11.32
CA THR A 44 -7.31 -4.68 -11.20
C THR A 44 -6.38 -5.19 -12.31
N HIS A 45 -6.53 -4.70 -13.54
CA HIS A 45 -5.61 -5.03 -14.63
C HIS A 45 -4.20 -4.48 -14.37
N LEU A 46 -4.10 -3.23 -13.91
CA LEU A 46 -2.83 -2.60 -13.57
C LEU A 46 -2.13 -3.35 -12.43
N GLU A 47 -2.85 -3.66 -11.35
CA GLU A 47 -2.33 -4.41 -10.21
C GLU A 47 -1.76 -5.76 -10.64
N ARG A 48 -2.46 -6.47 -11.54
CA ARG A 48 -1.98 -7.74 -12.11
C ARG A 48 -0.69 -7.55 -12.91
N GLU A 49 -0.64 -6.57 -13.80
CA GLU A 49 0.54 -6.36 -14.64
C GLU A 49 1.75 -5.84 -13.86
N VAL A 50 1.54 -4.92 -12.92
CA VAL A 50 2.58 -4.47 -11.98
C VAL A 50 3.12 -5.64 -11.17
N SER A 51 2.23 -6.49 -10.64
CA SER A 51 2.63 -7.70 -9.91
C SER A 51 3.45 -8.65 -10.80
N ARG A 52 3.02 -8.86 -12.05
CA ARG A 52 3.73 -9.70 -13.02
C ARG A 52 5.12 -9.16 -13.32
N LEU A 53 5.25 -7.87 -13.60
CA LEU A 53 6.53 -7.20 -13.86
C LEU A 53 7.45 -7.31 -12.63
N SER A 54 6.94 -6.97 -11.45
CA SER A 54 7.69 -7.11 -10.20
C SER A 54 8.19 -8.54 -9.95
N MET A 55 7.38 -9.55 -10.26
CA MET A 55 7.80 -10.96 -10.15
C MET A 55 8.90 -11.34 -11.15
N ILE A 56 8.83 -10.82 -12.38
CA ILE A 56 9.83 -11.09 -13.42
C ILE A 56 11.16 -10.45 -13.02
N GLU A 57 11.16 -9.15 -12.69
CA GLU A 57 12.37 -8.40 -12.33
C GLU A 57 13.07 -9.01 -11.10
N SER A 58 12.29 -9.43 -10.10
CA SER A 58 12.86 -10.02 -8.88
C SER A 58 13.10 -11.54 -8.95
N SER A 59 12.84 -12.18 -10.09
CA SER A 59 12.84 -13.65 -10.20
C SER A 59 14.19 -14.30 -9.88
N GLU A 60 15.29 -13.73 -10.37
CA GLU A 60 16.64 -14.25 -10.12
C GLU A 60 17.01 -14.16 -8.64
N ALA A 61 16.77 -12.99 -8.02
CA ALA A 61 17.02 -12.78 -6.61
C ALA A 61 16.16 -13.69 -5.72
N ARG A 62 14.88 -13.90 -6.07
CA ARG A 62 14.00 -14.85 -5.37
C ARG A 62 14.53 -16.28 -5.46
N ASN A 63 14.99 -16.72 -6.64
CA ASN A 63 15.56 -18.05 -6.81
C ASN A 63 16.83 -18.23 -5.95
N LYS A 64 17.70 -17.22 -5.90
CA LYS A 64 18.87 -17.21 -4.99
C LYS A 64 18.45 -17.32 -3.53
N ALA A 65 17.42 -16.57 -3.10
CA ALA A 65 16.91 -16.63 -1.73
C ALA A 65 16.38 -18.02 -1.35
N VAL A 66 15.67 -18.68 -2.26
CA VAL A 66 15.15 -20.04 -2.06
C VAL A 66 16.29 -21.04 -1.92
N LEU A 67 17.27 -21.02 -2.83
CA LEU A 67 18.43 -21.90 -2.78
C LEU A 67 19.24 -21.71 -1.49
N LYS A 68 19.47 -20.46 -1.06
CA LYS A 68 20.14 -20.16 0.21
C LYS A 68 19.35 -20.63 1.43
N ARG A 69 18.02 -20.58 1.37
CA ARG A 69 17.16 -21.12 2.44
C ARG A 69 17.20 -22.64 2.51
N GLU A 70 17.34 -23.32 1.38
CA GLU A 70 17.60 -24.76 1.35
C GLU A 70 18.99 -25.12 1.87
N GLU A 71 20.02 -24.33 1.54
CA GLU A 71 21.36 -24.44 2.10
C GLU A 71 21.33 -24.33 3.64
N LEU A 72 20.64 -23.31 4.17
CA LEU A 72 20.45 -23.14 5.62
C LEU A 72 19.76 -24.35 6.26
N ARG A 73 18.71 -24.89 5.62
CA ARG A 73 18.03 -26.09 6.11
C ARG A 73 18.97 -27.30 6.15
N LYS A 74 19.80 -27.50 5.12
CA LYS A 74 20.78 -28.60 5.07
C LYS A 74 21.89 -28.40 6.10
N SER A 75 22.42 -27.19 6.27
CA SER A 75 23.48 -26.91 7.25
C SER A 75 23.01 -27.19 8.67
N SER A 76 21.77 -26.79 9.03
CA SER A 76 21.19 -27.05 10.34
C SER A 76 20.97 -28.54 10.65
N LEU A 77 20.90 -29.40 9.64
CA LEU A 77 20.76 -30.85 9.79
C LEU A 77 22.12 -31.56 9.91
N VAL A 78 23.18 -31.01 9.32
CA VAL A 78 24.49 -31.69 9.16
C VAL A 78 25.56 -31.17 10.13
N ASN A 79 25.55 -29.88 10.50
CA ASN A 79 26.55 -29.27 11.41
C ASN A 79 25.95 -28.11 12.21
N ARG A 80 25.96 -28.20 13.55
CA ARG A 80 25.49 -27.12 14.47
C ARG A 80 26.54 -26.00 14.64
N ASN A 81 27.10 -25.47 13.56
CA ASN A 81 28.05 -24.37 13.65
C ASN A 81 27.31 -23.03 13.55
N GLN A 82 27.08 -22.38 14.71
CA GLN A 82 26.20 -21.21 14.84
C GLN A 82 26.67 -20.01 13.99
N GLU A 83 27.98 -19.77 13.88
CA GLU A 83 28.52 -18.67 13.07
C GLU A 83 28.23 -18.83 11.57
N SER A 84 28.20 -20.07 11.07
CA SER A 84 27.89 -20.37 9.67
C SER A 84 26.41 -20.14 9.35
N GLU A 85 25.51 -20.58 10.23
CA GLU A 85 24.07 -20.35 10.08
C GLU A 85 23.71 -18.87 10.11
N GLU A 86 24.34 -18.10 11.00
CA GLU A 86 24.10 -16.67 11.12
C GLU A 86 24.62 -15.90 9.90
N SER A 87 25.74 -16.33 9.31
CA SER A 87 26.22 -15.81 8.03
C SER A 87 25.21 -16.06 6.90
N ILE A 88 24.69 -17.30 6.78
CA ILE A 88 23.70 -17.65 5.75
C ILE A 88 22.39 -16.86 5.95
N ARG A 89 21.94 -16.68 7.20
CA ARG A 89 20.75 -15.86 7.51
C ARG A 89 20.94 -14.40 7.09
N ARG A 90 22.12 -13.81 7.31
CA ARG A 90 22.44 -12.45 6.85
C ARG A 90 22.45 -12.34 5.34
N GLU A 91 22.99 -13.35 4.64
CA GLU A 91 22.98 -13.39 3.18
C GLU A 91 21.55 -13.49 2.62
N ILE A 92 20.71 -14.35 3.22
CA ILE A 92 19.28 -14.44 2.89
C ILE A 92 18.60 -13.09 3.10
N ALA A 93 18.83 -12.42 4.23
CA ALA A 93 18.24 -11.11 4.51
C ALA A 93 18.65 -10.05 3.47
N LYS A 94 19.92 -10.06 3.04
CA LYS A 94 20.42 -9.17 1.99
C LYS A 94 19.73 -9.43 0.65
N ILE A 95 19.58 -10.70 0.25
CA ILE A 95 18.89 -11.05 -0.99
C ILE A 95 17.42 -10.62 -0.94
N TRP A 96 16.74 -10.79 0.20
CA TRP A 96 15.36 -10.29 0.34
C TRP A 96 15.26 -8.77 0.27
N ALA A 97 16.24 -8.03 0.80
CA ALA A 97 16.29 -6.58 0.61
C ALA A 97 16.47 -6.19 -0.87
N GLU A 98 17.25 -6.96 -1.64
CA GLU A 98 17.36 -6.77 -3.10
C GLU A 98 16.03 -7.06 -3.80
N VAL A 99 15.33 -8.14 -3.42
CA VAL A 99 13.99 -8.46 -3.94
C VAL A 99 13.01 -7.32 -3.65
N ASP A 100 13.03 -6.77 -2.43
CA ASP A 100 12.15 -5.68 -2.02
C ASP A 100 12.42 -4.42 -2.84
N ASN A 101 13.70 -4.05 -3.05
CA ASN A 101 14.09 -2.90 -3.86
C ASN A 101 13.73 -3.03 -5.35
N MET A 102 13.61 -4.26 -5.85
CA MET A 102 13.16 -4.56 -7.22
C MET A 102 11.64 -4.73 -7.32
N SER A 103 10.92 -4.64 -6.20
CA SER A 103 9.50 -4.89 -6.18
C SER A 103 8.68 -3.62 -6.36
N LEU A 104 7.62 -3.71 -7.16
CA LEU A 104 6.66 -2.64 -7.39
C LEU A 104 5.26 -3.16 -7.08
N GLY A 105 4.40 -2.27 -6.59
CA GLY A 105 3.03 -2.59 -6.21
C GLY A 105 2.17 -1.33 -6.20
N MET A 106 0.86 -1.51 -6.05
CA MET A 106 -0.12 -0.42 -6.09
C MET A 106 0.10 0.61 -4.96
N GLU A 107 0.62 0.16 -3.83
CA GLU A 107 1.02 0.99 -2.69
C GLU A 107 2.02 2.08 -3.08
N HIS A 108 2.95 1.80 -4.00
CA HIS A 108 3.95 2.77 -4.43
C HIS A 108 3.32 3.94 -5.20
N PHE A 109 2.32 3.69 -6.04
CA PHE A 109 1.56 4.75 -6.71
C PHE A 109 0.79 5.62 -5.71
N PHE A 110 0.22 4.99 -4.67
CA PHE A 110 -0.48 5.71 -3.61
C PHE A 110 0.48 6.60 -2.80
N ARG A 111 1.65 6.08 -2.41
CA ARG A 111 2.70 6.83 -1.71
C ARG A 111 3.17 8.04 -2.51
N GLU A 112 3.45 7.83 -3.80
CA GLU A 112 3.94 8.89 -4.69
C GLU A 112 2.90 10.00 -4.87
N LEU A 113 1.63 9.64 -5.12
CA LEU A 113 0.54 10.61 -5.16
C LEU A 113 0.40 11.38 -3.85
N GLY A 114 0.59 10.73 -2.69
CA GLY A 114 0.55 11.40 -1.39
C GLY A 114 1.68 12.43 -1.22
N ARG A 115 2.89 12.13 -1.72
CA ARG A 115 4.02 13.07 -1.73
C ARG A 115 3.75 14.23 -2.67
N ILE A 116 3.30 13.96 -3.90
CA ILE A 116 2.95 15.00 -4.88
C ILE A 116 1.81 15.88 -4.34
N TYR A 117 0.77 15.29 -3.76
CA TYR A 117 -0.31 16.04 -3.11
C TYR A 117 0.22 16.97 -2.01
N SER A 118 1.15 16.48 -1.18
CA SER A 118 1.74 17.28 -0.10
C SER A 118 2.54 18.48 -0.62
N ILE A 119 3.20 18.35 -1.79
CA ILE A 119 3.89 19.45 -2.46
C ILE A 119 2.87 20.41 -3.10
N PHE A 120 1.94 19.89 -3.89
CA PHE A 120 1.00 20.68 -4.68
C PHE A 120 -0.03 21.40 -3.82
N SER A 121 -0.44 20.84 -2.68
CA SER A 121 -1.37 21.49 -1.76
C SER A 121 -0.82 22.80 -1.19
N VAL A 122 0.50 22.98 -1.16
CA VAL A 122 1.15 24.22 -0.71
C VAL A 122 1.28 25.23 -1.85
N HIS A 123 1.67 24.78 -3.05
CA HIS A 123 2.06 25.68 -4.16
C HIS A 123 0.98 25.86 -5.24
N TYR A 124 0.09 24.88 -5.40
CA TYR A 124 -0.89 24.78 -6.49
C TYR A 124 -2.25 24.28 -5.99
N GLN A 125 -2.86 25.02 -5.06
CA GLN A 125 -4.10 24.62 -4.35
C GLN A 125 -5.28 24.27 -5.26
N TRP A 126 -5.32 24.81 -6.48
CA TRP A 126 -6.39 24.59 -7.46
C TRP A 126 -6.07 23.52 -8.50
N HIS A 127 -4.89 22.90 -8.43
CA HIS A 127 -4.50 21.87 -9.37
C HIS A 127 -5.37 20.62 -9.24
N ASP A 128 -5.59 19.91 -10.35
CA ASP A 128 -6.44 18.72 -10.40
C ASP A 128 -5.99 17.64 -9.40
N ILE A 129 -4.68 17.49 -9.18
CA ILE A 129 -4.11 16.58 -8.16
C ILE A 129 -4.63 16.93 -6.75
N VAL A 130 -4.74 18.21 -6.41
CA VAL A 130 -5.18 18.66 -5.09
C VAL A 130 -6.70 18.54 -4.94
N VAL A 131 -7.45 18.85 -6.01
CA VAL A 131 -8.91 19.00 -5.93
C VAL A 131 -9.68 17.73 -6.31
N LYS A 132 -9.18 16.95 -7.28
CA LYS A 132 -9.88 15.78 -7.84
C LYS A 132 -9.36 14.47 -7.25
N VAL A 133 -8.04 14.26 -7.20
CA VAL A 133 -7.46 12.95 -6.84
C VAL A 133 -7.87 12.45 -5.45
N PRO A 134 -7.94 13.28 -4.38
CA PRO A 134 -8.50 12.83 -3.09
C PRO A 134 -9.94 12.33 -3.20
N LYS A 135 -10.78 12.94 -4.05
CA LYS A 135 -12.17 12.51 -4.27
C LYS A 135 -12.22 11.15 -4.97
N LEU A 136 -11.33 10.92 -5.94
CA LEU A 136 -11.25 9.65 -6.67
C LEU A 136 -10.84 8.51 -5.73
N TYR A 137 -9.89 8.76 -4.83
CA TYR A 137 -9.50 7.78 -3.79
C TYR A 137 -10.56 7.58 -2.72
N ALA A 138 -11.31 8.63 -2.33
CA ALA A 138 -12.45 8.50 -1.44
C ALA A 138 -13.52 7.58 -2.04
N GLU A 139 -13.82 7.71 -3.33
CA GLU A 139 -14.72 6.79 -4.03
C GLU A 139 -14.20 5.36 -4.08
N LEU A 140 -12.90 5.19 -4.33
CA LEU A 140 -12.27 3.88 -4.29
C LEU A 140 -12.41 3.25 -2.90
N LEU A 141 -12.05 3.97 -1.83
CA LEU A 141 -12.16 3.45 -0.46
C LEU A 141 -13.61 3.12 -0.09
N ILE A 142 -14.59 3.96 -0.47
CA ILE A 142 -16.02 3.69 -0.28
C ILE A 142 -16.46 2.41 -1.03
N SER A 143 -15.90 2.16 -2.22
CA SER A 143 -16.14 0.92 -2.98
C SER A 143 -15.38 -0.30 -2.44
N GLY A 144 -14.71 -0.14 -1.29
CA GLY A 144 -13.91 -1.15 -0.64
C GLY A 144 -12.50 -1.25 -1.18
N HIS A 145 -11.95 -0.34 -1.99
CA HIS A 145 -10.54 -0.44 -2.35
C HIS A 145 -9.65 -0.38 -1.11
N THR A 146 -8.57 -1.16 -1.09
CA THR A 146 -7.59 -1.16 -0.01
C THR A 146 -6.59 -0.02 -0.24
N ILE A 147 -6.27 0.75 0.80
CA ILE A 147 -5.22 1.77 0.75
C ILE A 147 -4.19 1.52 1.85
N GLU A 148 -2.97 2.02 1.67
CA GLU A 148 -1.96 2.01 2.72
C GLU A 148 -2.18 3.20 3.67
N LEU A 149 -2.29 2.91 4.96
CA LEU A 149 -2.41 3.89 6.04
C LEU A 149 -1.04 4.34 6.55
N LEU A 150 -0.15 3.37 6.83
CA LEU A 150 1.22 3.60 7.28
C LEU A 150 2.17 3.11 6.20
N ASP A 151 3.01 4.00 5.67
CA ASP A 151 4.03 3.67 4.68
C ASP A 151 5.00 2.63 5.24
N GLY A 152 5.05 1.46 4.60
CA GLY A 152 5.91 0.36 5.00
C GLY A 152 7.42 0.60 4.90
N ASP A 153 7.87 1.56 4.09
CA ASP A 153 9.29 1.88 3.94
C ASP A 153 9.70 3.08 4.80
N ALA A 154 8.84 4.10 4.89
CA ALA A 154 9.12 5.29 5.69
C ALA A 154 8.72 5.15 7.17
N GLY A 155 7.79 4.25 7.50
CA GLY A 155 7.23 4.13 8.85
C GLY A 155 6.37 5.33 9.25
N GLU A 156 5.82 6.06 8.29
CA GLU A 156 5.08 7.31 8.50
C GLU A 156 3.72 7.31 7.80
N ILE A 157 2.74 8.02 8.38
CA ILE A 157 1.45 8.28 7.75
C ILE A 157 1.57 9.58 6.95
N SER A 158 1.13 9.58 5.69
CA SER A 158 0.95 10.81 4.93
C SER A 158 -0.31 11.55 5.40
N GLU A 159 -0.20 12.27 6.52
CA GLU A 159 -1.35 12.87 7.22
C GLU A 159 -2.16 13.81 6.31
N ALA A 160 -1.50 14.70 5.57
CA ALA A 160 -2.16 15.64 4.66
C ALA A 160 -2.95 14.91 3.57
N TRP A 161 -2.35 13.86 2.99
CA TRP A 161 -2.96 13.06 1.95
C TRP A 161 -4.15 12.24 2.46
N PHE A 162 -3.97 11.53 3.57
CA PHE A 162 -5.02 10.74 4.20
C PHE A 162 -6.18 11.62 4.67
N SER A 163 -5.89 12.75 5.30
CA SER A 163 -6.90 13.72 5.73
C SER A 163 -7.71 14.26 4.55
N ALA A 164 -7.08 14.54 3.40
CA ALA A 164 -7.77 14.98 2.20
C ALA A 164 -8.80 13.95 1.69
N ILE A 165 -8.45 12.67 1.71
CA ILE A 165 -9.35 11.56 1.34
C ILE A 165 -10.50 11.47 2.35
N CYS A 166 -10.19 11.44 3.66
CA CYS A 166 -11.19 11.38 4.73
C CYS A 166 -12.18 12.55 4.66
N ASN A 167 -11.69 13.76 4.39
CA ASN A 167 -12.54 14.95 4.21
C ASN A 167 -13.50 14.80 3.02
N CYS A 168 -13.08 14.15 1.94
CA CYS A 168 -13.97 13.85 0.81
C CYS A 168 -15.04 12.82 1.19
N ILE A 169 -14.69 11.81 2.00
CA ILE A 169 -15.65 10.82 2.52
C ILE A 169 -16.66 11.49 3.44
N CYS A 170 -16.21 12.28 4.43
CA CYS A 170 -17.09 13.00 5.37
C CYS A 170 -18.06 13.96 4.67
N LYS A 171 -17.65 14.57 3.55
CA LYS A 171 -18.53 15.42 2.72
C LYS A 171 -19.59 14.59 1.98
N LYS A 172 -19.23 13.38 1.52
CA LYS A 172 -20.12 12.51 0.74
C LYS A 172 -21.09 11.73 1.63
N ILE A 173 -20.63 11.32 2.81
CA ILE A 173 -21.39 10.55 3.80
C ILE A 173 -21.22 11.22 5.17
N PRO A 174 -21.99 12.28 5.43
CA PRO A 174 -21.89 12.99 6.69
C PRO A 174 -22.33 12.10 7.85
N LYS A 175 -21.63 12.22 9.00
CA LYS A 175 -21.89 11.44 10.23
C LYS A 175 -21.78 9.92 10.05
N LEU A 176 -20.90 9.46 9.15
CA LEU A 176 -20.56 8.04 9.01
C LEU A 176 -20.10 7.46 10.35
N ARG A 177 -20.84 6.49 10.87
CA ARG A 177 -20.49 5.74 12.08
C ARG A 177 -19.64 4.55 11.67
N ILE A 178 -18.43 4.43 12.22
CA ILE A 178 -17.49 3.37 11.88
C ILE A 178 -17.10 2.54 13.10
N PHE A 179 -16.78 1.27 12.86
CA PHE A 179 -16.16 0.39 13.84
C PHE A 179 -14.84 -0.14 13.28
N VAL A 180 -13.75 0.05 14.02
CA VAL A 180 -12.40 -0.30 13.56
C VAL A 180 -12.05 -1.70 14.07
N ILE A 181 -11.64 -2.58 13.15
CA ILE A 181 -11.16 -3.93 13.42
C ILE A 181 -9.72 -3.98 12.95
N SER A 182 -8.79 -4.24 13.87
CA SER A 182 -7.38 -4.45 13.55
C SER A 182 -6.96 -5.85 13.94
N ILE A 183 -6.00 -6.42 13.21
CA ILE A 183 -5.40 -7.71 13.51
C ILE A 183 -3.90 -7.52 13.71
N LEU A 184 -3.34 -8.13 14.75
CA LEU A 184 -1.92 -8.07 15.08
C LEU A 184 -1.39 -9.49 15.26
N GLY A 185 -0.13 -9.73 14.90
CA GLY A 185 0.51 -11.02 15.12
C GLY A 185 1.75 -11.21 14.27
N LEU A 186 2.49 -12.28 14.54
CA LEU A 186 3.74 -12.56 13.85
C LEU A 186 3.58 -12.52 12.32
N GLN A 187 4.64 -12.10 11.66
CA GLN A 187 4.73 -12.06 10.20
C GLN A 187 4.40 -13.44 9.61
N SER A 188 3.65 -13.50 8.51
CA SER A 188 3.21 -14.75 7.86
C SER A 188 2.34 -15.69 8.72
N SER A 189 1.67 -15.21 9.76
CA SER A 189 0.74 -16.02 10.58
C SER A 189 -0.67 -16.21 9.97
N GLY A 190 -0.90 -15.74 8.75
CA GLY A 190 -2.20 -15.86 8.07
C GLY A 190 -3.24 -14.78 8.42
N LYS A 191 -2.81 -13.62 8.95
CA LYS A 191 -3.69 -12.49 9.31
C LYS A 191 -4.59 -12.03 8.16
N SER A 192 -4.00 -11.68 7.03
CA SER A 192 -4.73 -11.27 5.83
C SER A 192 -5.64 -12.38 5.31
N THR A 193 -5.22 -13.65 5.42
CA THR A 193 -6.05 -14.81 5.07
C THR A 193 -7.29 -14.91 5.95
N LEU A 194 -7.14 -14.67 7.27
CA LEU A 194 -8.26 -14.67 8.21
C LEU A 194 -9.23 -13.51 7.93
N LEU A 195 -8.73 -12.30 7.73
CA LEU A 195 -9.58 -11.15 7.39
C LEU A 195 -10.32 -11.36 6.06
N ASN A 196 -9.64 -11.91 5.06
CA ASN A 196 -10.26 -12.25 3.77
C ASN A 196 -11.38 -13.28 3.93
N ALA A 197 -11.18 -14.30 4.78
CA ALA A 197 -12.19 -15.31 5.05
C ALA A 197 -13.39 -14.76 5.84
N LEU A 198 -13.15 -13.95 6.87
CA LEU A 198 -14.20 -13.44 7.76
C LEU A 198 -15.08 -12.37 7.09
N PHE A 199 -14.47 -11.51 6.27
CA PHE A 199 -15.15 -10.33 5.71
C PHE A 199 -15.32 -10.39 4.19
N ALA A 200 -15.05 -11.55 3.58
CA ALA A 200 -15.07 -11.75 2.12
C ALA A 200 -14.30 -10.65 1.36
N CYS A 201 -13.15 -10.23 1.91
CA CYS A 201 -12.34 -9.15 1.38
C CYS A 201 -11.09 -9.68 0.64
N ARG A 202 -10.34 -8.77 0.02
CA ARG A 202 -9.15 -9.08 -0.79
C ARG A 202 -7.95 -8.24 -0.35
N PHE A 203 -7.56 -8.35 0.91
CA PHE A 203 -6.21 -7.95 1.32
C PHE A 203 -5.19 -8.79 0.55
N ALA A 204 -4.09 -8.16 0.18
CA ALA A 204 -3.01 -8.83 -0.53
C ALA A 204 -2.43 -9.94 0.36
N VAL A 205 -2.54 -11.19 -0.11
CA VAL A 205 -1.89 -12.36 0.49
C VAL A 205 -0.69 -12.71 -0.37
N SER A 206 0.51 -12.35 0.09
CA SER A 206 1.74 -12.62 -0.65
C SER A 206 2.59 -13.66 0.08
N VAL A 207 3.08 -14.64 -0.67
CA VAL A 207 4.13 -15.55 -0.22
C VAL A 207 5.48 -14.90 -0.51
N GLY A 208 6.18 -14.46 0.54
CA GLY A 208 7.56 -13.94 0.43
C GLY A 208 7.71 -12.43 0.33
N ARG A 209 6.64 -11.66 0.10
CA ARG A 209 6.59 -10.23 0.51
C ARG A 209 5.73 -10.19 1.75
N CYS A 210 6.32 -9.84 2.87
CA CYS A 210 5.54 -9.53 4.04
C CYS A 210 4.95 -8.14 3.82
N THR A 211 3.68 -7.94 4.16
CA THR A 211 3.06 -6.62 4.15
C THR A 211 3.93 -5.70 4.99
N ARG A 212 4.67 -4.81 4.36
CA ARG A 212 5.31 -3.68 5.04
C ARG A 212 4.29 -2.56 5.08
N GLY A 213 4.03 -2.03 6.26
CA GLY A 213 3.04 -0.98 6.47
C GLY A 213 1.70 -1.48 6.99
N LEU A 214 0.74 -0.58 7.13
CA LEU A 214 -0.61 -0.86 7.61
C LEU A 214 -1.60 -0.62 6.49
N PHE A 215 -2.47 -1.59 6.19
CA PHE A 215 -3.43 -1.48 5.10
C PHE A 215 -4.85 -1.35 5.64
N MET A 216 -5.60 -0.41 5.08
CA MET A 216 -6.96 -0.07 5.51
C MET A 216 -7.96 -0.38 4.40
N ARG A 217 -9.13 -0.91 4.79
CA ARG A 217 -10.29 -1.09 3.92
C ARG A 217 -11.58 -0.66 4.62
N LEU A 218 -12.47 0.02 3.89
CA LEU A 218 -13.80 0.41 4.38
C LEU A 218 -14.86 -0.53 3.81
N LEU A 219 -15.66 -1.14 4.68
CA LEU A 219 -16.72 -2.10 4.32
C LEU A 219 -18.07 -1.61 4.86
N PHE A 220 -18.98 -1.22 3.96
CA PHE A 220 -20.34 -0.83 4.35
C PHE A 220 -21.16 -2.03 4.77
N LEU A 221 -21.91 -1.88 5.85
CA LEU A 221 -22.82 -2.92 6.34
C LEU A 221 -24.15 -2.86 5.60
N GLU A 222 -24.79 -4.01 5.47
CA GLU A 222 -26.19 -4.05 5.06
C GLU A 222 -27.06 -3.34 6.10
N LYS A 223 -28.15 -2.71 5.65
CA LYS A 223 -29.00 -1.86 6.49
C LYS A 223 -29.45 -2.55 7.79
N ASN A 224 -29.89 -3.80 7.71
CA ASN A 224 -30.34 -4.55 8.88
C ASN A 224 -29.23 -4.74 9.92
N LEU A 225 -28.01 -5.05 9.48
CA LEU A 225 -26.86 -5.23 10.36
C LEU A 225 -26.38 -3.89 10.93
N SER A 226 -26.40 -2.84 10.10
CA SER A 226 -26.09 -1.48 10.51
C SER A 226 -27.02 -0.98 11.61
N ASP A 227 -28.33 -1.23 11.48
CA ASP A 227 -29.34 -0.82 12.46
C ASP A 227 -29.18 -1.60 13.78
N GLN A 228 -28.86 -2.89 13.71
CA GLN A 228 -28.61 -3.73 14.88
C GLN A 228 -27.36 -3.33 15.66
N LEU A 229 -26.26 -3.03 14.96
CA LEU A 229 -24.98 -2.69 15.59
C LEU A 229 -24.84 -1.21 15.92
N GLY A 230 -25.67 -0.35 15.33
CA GLY A 230 -25.55 1.10 15.45
C GLY A 230 -24.34 1.68 14.71
N VAL A 231 -23.82 0.97 13.69
CA VAL A 231 -22.61 1.33 12.93
C VAL A 231 -22.88 1.19 11.44
N ASP A 232 -22.38 2.10 10.60
CA ASP A 232 -22.66 2.08 9.16
C ASP A 232 -21.61 1.28 8.36
N ALA A 233 -20.36 1.22 8.86
CA ALA A 233 -19.27 0.54 8.17
C ALA A 233 -18.20 -0.01 9.13
N PHE A 234 -17.53 -1.07 8.71
CA PHE A 234 -16.29 -1.54 9.31
C PHE A 234 -15.08 -0.94 8.62
N VAL A 235 -14.11 -0.53 9.42
CA VAL A 235 -12.76 -0.21 8.96
C VAL A 235 -11.87 -1.39 9.34
N LEU A 236 -11.42 -2.16 8.36
CA LEU A 236 -10.48 -3.24 8.57
C LEU A 236 -9.05 -2.71 8.41
N ILE A 237 -8.20 -2.99 9.40
CA ILE A 237 -6.77 -2.67 9.38
C ILE A 237 -5.97 -3.96 9.47
N ASP A 238 -5.26 -4.28 8.39
CA ASP A 238 -4.33 -5.40 8.32
C ASP A 238 -2.92 -4.89 8.64
N THR A 239 -2.26 -5.51 9.62
CA THR A 239 -0.89 -5.17 10.02
C THR A 239 0.10 -6.20 9.51
N GLU A 240 1.39 -5.83 9.54
CA GLU A 240 2.48 -6.79 9.48
C GLU A 240 2.44 -7.84 10.61
#